data_AF-A0A3N5XM48-F1
#
_entry.id   AF-A0A3N5XM48-F1
#
_cell.length_a   1.000
_cell.length_b   1.000
_cell.length_c   1.000
_cell.angle_alpha   90.00
_cell.angle_beta   90.00
_cell.angle_gamma   90.00
#
_symmetry.space_group_name_H-M   'P 1'
#
loop_
_entity.id
_entity.type
_entity.pdbx_description
1 polymer ?
#
loop_
_entity_poly.entity_id
_entity_poly.type
_entity_poly.pdbx_seq_one_letter_code
_entity_poly.pdbx_strand_id
1 'polypeptide(L)'
;MPCLSDVDMAFRMHYASYGLIGYTMKIIRGAARIARCHPRRQITLGAFSQAFAEHVWSERLDDPNPFVDSFDCDKAPPITLPSARTYVPPAAPGNRGVRLELQA
;
A
#
# COMPACT_ATOMS: atom_id res chain seq x y z
N MET A 1 -5.73 -3.35 -22.68
CA MET A 1 -6.01 -2.45 -21.55
C MET A 1 -6.65 -3.28 -20.45
N PRO A 2 -6.13 -3.31 -19.22
CA PRO A 2 -6.70 -4.09 -18.14
C PRO A 2 -8.10 -3.56 -17.80
N CYS A 3 -9.06 -4.48 -17.61
CA CYS A 3 -10.43 -4.15 -17.27
C CYS A 3 -10.54 -3.96 -15.76
N LEU A 4 -10.83 -2.75 -15.27
CA LEU A 4 -10.91 -2.50 -13.81
C LEU A 4 -12.11 -3.18 -13.14
N SER A 5 -13.14 -3.56 -13.89
CA SER A 5 -14.28 -4.31 -13.36
C SER A 5 -14.05 -5.81 -13.31
N ASP A 6 -12.91 -6.29 -13.83
CA ASP A 6 -12.48 -7.67 -13.64
C ASP A 6 -12.10 -7.91 -12.17
N VAL A 7 -12.49 -9.07 -11.62
CA VAL A 7 -12.33 -9.37 -10.19
C VAL A 7 -10.85 -9.39 -9.81
N ASP A 8 -9.98 -9.95 -10.65
CA ASP A 8 -8.55 -10.03 -10.36
C ASP A 8 -7.93 -8.63 -10.40
N MET A 9 -8.34 -7.81 -11.37
CA MET A 9 -7.85 -6.43 -11.45
C MET A 9 -8.34 -5.57 -10.28
N ALA A 10 -9.59 -5.77 -9.84
CA ALA A 10 -10.14 -5.11 -8.66
C ALA A 10 -9.39 -5.53 -7.39
N PHE A 11 -9.09 -6.83 -7.25
CA PHE A 11 -8.27 -7.36 -6.17
C PHE A 11 -6.87 -6.75 -6.18
N ARG A 12 -6.18 -6.77 -7.32
CA ARG A 12 -4.84 -6.16 -7.48
C ARG A 12 -4.82 -4.69 -7.11
N MET A 13 -5.86 -3.93 -7.49
CA MET A 13 -5.99 -2.52 -7.12
C MET A 13 -6.23 -2.33 -5.61
N HIS A 14 -7.09 -3.15 -5.01
CA HIS A 14 -7.31 -3.13 -3.57
C HIS A 14 -6.03 -3.46 -2.80
N TYR A 15 -5.30 -4.48 -3.27
CA TYR A 15 -4.02 -4.93 -2.74
C TYR A 15 -2.96 -3.83 -2.79
N ALA A 16 -2.73 -3.26 -3.98
CA ALA A 16 -1.76 -2.20 -4.20
C ALA A 16 -2.02 -0.95 -3.35
N SER A 17 -3.28 -0.68 -3.06
CA SER A 17 -3.70 0.53 -2.36
C SER A 17 -3.89 0.33 -0.86
N TYR A 18 -3.78 -0.89 -0.33
CA TYR A 18 -4.20 -1.25 1.03
C TYR A 18 -5.67 -0.86 1.31
N GLY A 19 -6.51 -0.83 0.27
CA GLY A 19 -7.87 -0.29 0.33
C GLY A 19 -7.96 1.23 0.57
N LEU A 20 -6.84 1.95 0.59
CA LEU A 20 -6.83 3.40 0.81
C LEU A 20 -7.14 4.15 -0.49
N ILE A 21 -8.20 4.96 -0.45
CA ILE A 21 -8.62 5.75 -1.62
C ILE A 21 -7.50 6.70 -2.11
N GLY A 22 -6.71 7.24 -1.18
CA GLY A 22 -5.57 8.09 -1.52
C GLY A 22 -4.50 7.38 -2.33
N TYR A 23 -4.21 6.11 -2.02
CA TYR A 23 -3.23 5.31 -2.77
C TYR A 23 -3.79 4.87 -4.11
N THR A 24 -5.07 4.46 -4.13
CA THR A 24 -5.79 4.16 -5.37
C THR A 24 -5.69 5.34 -6.36
N MET A 25 -5.96 6.56 -5.89
CA MET A 25 -5.90 7.75 -6.75
C MET A 25 -4.48 8.07 -7.23
N LYS A 26 -3.47 7.88 -6.38
CA LYS A 26 -2.06 8.03 -6.76
C LYS A 26 -1.65 7.06 -7.88
N ILE A 27 -2.01 5.79 -7.74
CA ILE A 27 -1.73 4.75 -8.74
C ILE A 27 -2.39 5.10 -10.08
N ILE A 28 -3.70 5.40 -10.07
CA ILE A 28 -4.45 5.72 -11.29
C ILE A 28 -3.89 6.96 -11.99
N ARG A 29 -3.59 8.03 -11.23
CA ARG A 29 -3.01 9.27 -11.79
C ARG A 29 -1.61 9.03 -12.36
N GLY A 30 -0.77 8.26 -11.68
CA GLY A 30 0.55 7.89 -12.18
C GLY A 30 0.47 7.09 -13.47
N ALA A 31 -0.36 6.05 -13.49
CA ALA A 31 -0.54 5.19 -14.66
C ALA A 31 -1.08 5.97 -15.87
N ALA A 32 -2.03 6.89 -15.66
CA ALA A 32 -2.52 7.78 -16.71
C ALA A 32 -1.43 8.73 -17.24
N ARG A 33 -0.57 9.27 -16.35
CA ARG A 33 0.57 10.11 -16.75
C ARG A 33 1.57 9.33 -17.62
N ILE A 34 1.88 8.09 -17.24
CA ILE A 34 2.78 7.20 -17.98
C ILE A 34 2.17 6.86 -19.34
N ALA A 35 0.90 6.44 -19.36
CA ALA A 35 0.18 6.10 -20.58
C ALA A 35 0.11 7.27 -21.57
N ARG A 36 -0.03 8.51 -21.08
CA ARG A 36 -0.06 9.73 -21.91
C ARG A 36 1.21 9.91 -22.74
N CYS A 37 2.37 9.50 -22.22
CA CYS A 37 3.65 9.58 -22.91
C CYS A 37 3.84 8.47 -23.95
N HIS A 38 2.93 7.49 -24.01
CA HIS A 38 2.98 6.37 -24.94
C HIS A 38 2.12 6.61 -26.19
N PRO A 39 2.56 6.16 -27.39
CA PRO A 39 1.85 6.42 -28.65
C PRO A 39 0.40 5.92 -28.66
N ARG A 40 0.14 4.81 -27.96
CA ARG A 40 -1.18 4.17 -27.88
C ARG A 40 -2.12 4.83 -26.86
N ARG A 41 -1.62 5.68 -25.95
CA ARG A 41 -2.41 6.35 -24.89
C ARG A 41 -3.32 5.43 -24.08
N GLN A 42 -2.89 4.19 -23.87
CA GLN A 42 -3.63 3.19 -23.10
C GLN A 42 -2.92 2.92 -21.79
N ILE A 43 -3.70 2.80 -20.73
CA ILE A 43 -3.18 2.27 -19.47
C ILE A 43 -2.94 0.79 -19.67
N THR A 44 -1.71 0.36 -19.42
CA THR A 44 -1.29 -1.05 -19.47
C THR A 44 -1.03 -1.55 -18.05
N LEU A 45 -0.91 -2.86 -17.89
CA LEU A 45 -0.49 -3.43 -16.61
C LEU A 45 0.90 -2.90 -16.19
N GLY A 46 1.82 -2.76 -17.16
CA GLY A 46 3.12 -2.12 -16.95
C GLY A 46 3.03 -0.66 -16.45
N ALA A 47 2.08 0.13 -16.96
CA ALA A 47 1.87 1.49 -16.48
C ALA A 47 1.39 1.52 -15.01
N PHE A 48 0.56 0.56 -14.60
CA PHE A 48 0.18 0.41 -13.19
C PHE A 48 1.35 -0.07 -12.33
N SER A 49 2.12 -1.04 -12.82
CA SER A 49 3.30 -1.56 -12.13
C SER A 49 4.31 -0.46 -11.82
N GLN A 50 4.62 0.38 -12.81
CA GLN A 50 5.51 1.52 -12.64
C GLN A 50 4.91 2.58 -11.71
N ALA A 51 3.62 2.93 -11.88
CA ALA A 51 2.95 3.90 -11.01
C ALA A 51 2.90 3.45 -9.54
N PHE A 52 2.72 2.15 -9.29
CA PHE A 52 2.79 1.56 -7.95
C PHE A 52 4.18 1.79 -7.34
N ALA A 53 5.24 1.41 -8.06
CA ALA A 53 6.61 1.56 -7.59
C ALA A 53 6.98 3.03 -7.28
N GLU A 54 6.48 3.98 -8.07
CA GLU A 54 6.78 5.41 -7.93
C GLU A 54 5.95 6.15 -6.86
N HIS A 55 4.74 5.68 -6.54
CA HIS A 55 3.78 6.50 -5.77
C HIS A 55 3.18 5.83 -4.54
N VAL A 56 3.22 4.50 -4.48
CA VAL A 56 2.92 3.77 -3.25
C VAL A 56 4.22 3.67 -2.47
N TRP A 57 4.13 3.71 -1.14
CA TRP A 57 5.27 3.76 -0.22
C TRP A 57 6.04 2.41 -0.18
N SER A 58 6.55 1.97 -1.33
CA SER A 58 7.23 0.71 -1.55
C SER A 58 8.48 0.57 -0.68
N GLU A 59 9.19 1.66 -0.39
CA GLU A 59 10.39 1.66 0.45
C GLU A 59 10.16 1.22 1.92
N ARG A 60 8.90 1.16 2.38
CA ARG A 60 8.55 0.72 3.75
C ARG A 60 7.69 -0.54 3.78
N LEU A 61 7.40 -1.12 2.63
CA LEU A 61 6.45 -2.21 2.50
C LEU A 61 7.09 -3.33 1.68
N ASP A 62 7.33 -4.48 2.32
CA ASP A 62 7.86 -5.69 1.67
C ASP A 62 6.81 -6.40 0.80
N ASP A 63 5.66 -5.76 0.56
CA ASP A 63 4.54 -6.37 -0.15
C ASP A 63 4.80 -6.36 -1.68
N PRO A 64 4.52 -7.47 -2.38
CA PRO A 64 4.81 -7.59 -3.81
C PRO A 64 3.97 -6.63 -4.66
N ASN A 65 4.53 -6.20 -5.79
CA ASN A 65 3.79 -5.42 -6.78
C ASN A 65 2.70 -6.30 -7.43
N PRO A 66 1.40 -5.97 -7.27
CA PRO A 66 0.33 -6.83 -7.78
C PRO A 66 0.05 -6.63 -9.27
N PHE A 67 0.75 -5.71 -9.94
CA PHE A 67 0.59 -5.44 -11.37
C PHE A 67 1.69 -6.10 -12.21
N VAL A 68 2.33 -7.15 -11.71
CA VAL A 68 3.17 -8.04 -12.55
C VAL A 68 2.33 -9.21 -13.05
N ASP A 69 2.66 -9.72 -14.25
CA ASP A 69 1.91 -10.82 -14.86
C ASP A 69 1.97 -12.09 -14.00
N SER A 70 3.05 -12.30 -13.24
CA SER A 70 3.25 -13.45 -12.36
C SER A 70 2.56 -13.36 -11.00
N PHE A 71 1.80 -12.29 -10.73
CA PHE A 71 1.11 -12.13 -9.45
C PHE A 71 -0.11 -13.05 -9.38
N ASP A 72 -0.16 -13.89 -8.34
CA ASP A 72 -1.22 -14.85 -8.07
C ASP A 72 -2.11 -14.31 -6.93
N CYS A 73 -3.35 -13.93 -7.25
CA CYS A 73 -4.28 -13.33 -6.29
C CYS A 73 -4.65 -14.30 -5.16
N ASP A 74 -4.72 -15.61 -5.44
CA ASP A 74 -5.12 -16.62 -4.46
C ASP A 74 -4.01 -16.93 -3.44
N LYS A 75 -2.76 -16.58 -3.78
CA LYS A 75 -1.57 -16.78 -2.93
C LYS A 75 -0.99 -15.48 -2.38
N ALA A 76 -1.68 -14.36 -2.60
CA ALA A 76 -1.21 -13.06 -2.13
C ALA A 76 -1.15 -13.04 -0.59
N PRO A 77 -0.05 -12.57 0.03
CA PRO A 77 0.05 -12.52 1.48
C PRO A 77 -0.96 -11.53 2.06
N PRO A 78 -1.50 -11.76 3.28
CA PRO A 78 -2.51 -10.89 3.87
C PRO A 78 -2.07 -9.43 3.95
N ILE A 79 -2.92 -8.53 3.47
CA ILE A 79 -2.68 -7.10 3.54
C ILE A 79 -2.76 -6.66 4.99
N THR A 80 -1.66 -6.14 5.53
CA THR A 80 -1.67 -5.45 6.83
C THR A 80 -1.55 -3.96 6.58
N LEU A 81 -2.42 -3.16 7.20
CA LEU A 81 -2.33 -1.71 7.06
C LEU A 81 -0.94 -1.23 7.53
N PRO A 82 -0.30 -0.27 6.82
CA PRO A 82 0.98 0.28 7.24
C PRO A 82 0.94 0.80 8.69
N SER A 83 -0.18 1.39 9.10
CA SER A 83 -0.40 1.89 10.46
C SER A 83 -0.30 0.80 11.52
N ALA A 84 -0.71 -0.44 11.22
CA ALA A 84 -0.60 -1.57 12.14
C ALA A 84 0.84 -2.07 12.27
N ARG A 85 1.65 -1.96 11.21
CA ARG A 85 3.09 -2.31 11.24
C ARG A 85 3.94 -1.24 11.95
N THR A 86 3.54 0.02 11.87
CA THR A 86 4.27 1.14 12.51
C THR A 86 3.84 1.46 13.93
N TYR A 87 2.81 0.79 14.46
CA TYR A 87 2.37 0.99 15.84
C TYR A 87 3.43 0.44 16.80
N VAL A 88 4.20 1.34 17.40
CA VAL A 88 4.99 1.03 18.61
C VAL A 88 4.06 1.25 19.80
N PRO A 89 3.73 0.20 20.58
CA PRO A 89 2.95 0.38 21.81
C PRO A 89 3.66 1.39 22.70
N PRO A 90 2.95 2.34 23.34
CA PRO A 90 3.53 3.13 24.41
C PRO A 90 4.11 2.14 25.43
N ALA A 91 5.39 2.29 25.77
CA ALA A 91 5.99 1.51 26.83
C ALA A 91 5.07 1.61 28.05
N ALA A 92 4.62 0.46 28.57
CA ALA A 92 3.79 0.41 29.76
C ALA A 92 4.41 1.34 30.83
N PRO A 93 3.61 2.16 31.54
CA PRO A 93 4.15 3.02 32.56
C PRO A 93 4.87 2.13 33.57
N GLY A 94 6.20 2.16 33.52
CA GLY A 94 7.04 1.48 34.48
C GLY A 94 6.61 1.95 35.85
N ASN A 95 6.30 0.99 36.71
CA ASN A 95 5.88 1.19 38.08
C ASN A 95 7.01 1.88 38.87
N ARG A 96 7.20 3.18 38.66
CA ARG A 96 8.04 4.03 39.51
C ARG A 96 7.20 4.35 40.73
N GLY A 97 7.32 3.48 41.75
CA GLY A 97 6.88 3.80 43.10
C GLY A 97 7.59 5.07 43.57
N VAL A 98 6.91 6.21 43.46
CA VAL A 98 7.32 7.44 44.11
C VAL A 98 6.85 7.34 45.56
N ARG A 99 7.76 6.94 46.45
CA ARG A 99 7.56 7.01 47.90
C ARG A 99 7.65 8.48 48.31
N LEU A 100 6.50 9.13 48.48
CA LEU A 100 6.38 10.44 49.12
C LEU A 100 6.47 10.24 50.63
N GLU A 101 7.65 10.48 51.20
CA GLU A 101 7.81 10.65 52.65
C GLU A 101 7.30 12.06 53.01
N LEU A 102 6.13 12.16 53.62
CA LEU A 102 5.71 13.35 54.35
C LEU A 102 6.45 13.36 55.69
N GLN A 103 7.37 14.31 55.89
CA GLN A 103 7.81 14.67 57.24
C GLN A 103 6.89 15.77 57.78
N ALA A 104 6.26 15.47 58.91
CA ALA A 104 5.48 16.39 59.74
C ALA A 104 6.39 17.09 60.75
#